data_AF-A0A0D7EBG4-F1
#
_entry.id   AF-A0A0D7EBG4-F1
#
_cell.length_a   1.000
_cell.length_b   1.000
_cell.length_c   1.000
_cell.angle_alpha   90.00
_cell.angle_beta   90.00
_cell.angle_gamma   90.00
#
_symmetry.space_group_name_H-M   'P 1'
#
loop_
_entity.id
_entity.type
_entity.pdbx_description
1 polymer ?
#
loop_
_entity_poly.entity_id
_entity_poly.type
_entity_poly.pdbx_seq_one_letter_code
_entity_poly.pdbx_strand_id
1 'polypeptide(L)'
;MARNNLNNARHLVSTIGTGDITFGSVPISWQGFAAAGAVDGDTIPYELREGDDWENGYLTIGGSVTTGTRNVVESSNGGSPLSLTGTAVISCVPLATSLDDDVVSFVRAQSADSTAKGIAQTNIGMTTVGKGLATATDAAAARSTLGVDTASTTKTGAYTIVAADYGAIIECSGTFTVGLTAAATLGDGFKTTVFNSGTGIVTLDPDASETIGLKTTIPLGPGSSVEIKCDGTKFSIIGGPVPIYGSWTGTVGAAAGAVGSASVFGNYTLTGNKVDWSAVVSIAAIGTASGFISFTLPPGLAPNSAYSGYGREGAVNGHTPSIQVAPSASFFQNYDGSFFGAAGYSVSMGGTYYI
;
A
#
# COMPACT_ATOMS: atom_id res chain seq x y z
N MET A 1 -21.27 -10.74 32.66
CA MET A 1 -22.25 -11.81 32.88
C MET A 1 -23.14 -11.88 31.66
N ALA A 2 -23.45 -13.09 31.18
CA ALA A 2 -24.39 -13.24 30.08
C ALA A 2 -25.77 -12.75 30.55
N ARG A 3 -26.38 -11.80 29.82
CA ARG A 3 -27.75 -11.37 30.09
C ARG A 3 -28.67 -12.47 29.54
N ASN A 4 -29.48 -13.08 30.40
CA ASN A 4 -30.40 -14.14 29.98
C ASN A 4 -31.80 -13.55 29.74
N ASN A 5 -32.36 -13.79 28.56
CA ASN A 5 -33.77 -13.54 28.28
C ASN A 5 -34.55 -14.82 28.55
N LEU A 6 -35.59 -14.73 29.39
CA LEU A 6 -36.42 -15.86 29.77
C LEU A 6 -37.76 -15.78 29.05
N ASN A 7 -38.15 -16.86 28.38
CA ASN A 7 -39.42 -16.91 27.66
C ASN A 7 -40.60 -16.99 28.63
N ASN A 8 -41.53 -16.03 28.52
CA ASN A 8 -42.81 -16.02 29.26
C ASN A 8 -42.69 -16.15 30.79
N ALA A 9 -41.59 -15.68 31.37
CA ALA A 9 -41.30 -15.88 32.78
C ALA A 9 -41.79 -14.71 33.66
N ARG A 10 -42.60 -15.01 34.69
CA ARG A 10 -43.23 -14.01 35.57
C ARG A 10 -43.47 -14.55 36.98
N HIS A 11 -43.46 -13.67 37.97
CA HIS A 11 -43.81 -13.97 39.35
C HIS A 11 -44.70 -12.86 39.95
N LEU A 12 -45.57 -13.24 40.90
CA LEU A 12 -46.07 -12.28 41.88
C LEU A 12 -44.92 -11.90 42.82
N VAL A 13 -44.94 -10.70 43.39
CA VAL A 13 -43.92 -10.21 44.32
C VAL A 13 -44.52 -10.07 45.71
N SER A 14 -43.92 -10.72 46.70
CA SER A 14 -44.37 -10.64 48.10
C SER A 14 -43.64 -9.58 48.93
N THR A 15 -42.62 -8.93 48.36
CA THR A 15 -41.86 -7.87 49.03
C THR A 15 -42.73 -6.63 49.26
N ILE A 16 -42.56 -6.01 50.42
CA ILE A 16 -43.07 -4.68 50.75
C ILE A 16 -41.89 -3.72 50.88
N GLY A 17 -42.02 -2.50 50.36
CA GLY A 17 -40.98 -1.46 50.39
C GLY A 17 -40.02 -1.51 49.20
N THR A 18 -38.84 -0.89 49.36
CA THR A 18 -37.88 -0.62 48.26
C THR A 18 -36.71 -1.61 48.16
N GLY A 19 -36.72 -2.67 48.98
CA GLY A 19 -35.62 -3.65 49.02
C GLY A 19 -35.64 -4.67 47.87
N ASP A 20 -34.81 -5.70 48.02
CA ASP A 20 -34.77 -6.86 47.13
C ASP A 20 -36.12 -7.57 47.04
N ILE A 21 -36.38 -8.12 45.85
CA ILE A 21 -37.62 -8.80 45.55
C ILE A 21 -37.54 -10.23 46.06
N THR A 22 -38.54 -10.66 46.80
CA THR A 22 -38.85 -12.06 47.07
C THR A 22 -39.93 -12.49 46.10
N PHE A 23 -39.66 -13.55 45.35
CA PHE A 23 -40.59 -14.11 44.38
C PHE A 23 -41.71 -14.84 45.11
N GLY A 24 -42.94 -14.38 44.91
CA GLY A 24 -44.15 -15.00 45.38
C GLY A 24 -44.60 -16.15 44.48
N SER A 25 -45.85 -16.59 44.70
CA SER A 25 -46.46 -17.66 43.92
C SER A 25 -46.55 -17.33 42.44
N VAL A 26 -46.43 -18.36 41.61
CA VAL A 26 -46.62 -18.28 40.16
C VAL A 26 -48.05 -18.78 39.86
N PRO A 27 -48.94 -17.93 39.33
CA PRO A 27 -50.22 -18.37 38.78
C PRO A 27 -50.03 -19.48 37.74
N ILE A 28 -50.97 -20.43 37.66
CA ILE A 28 -50.86 -21.62 36.80
C ILE A 28 -50.73 -21.30 35.30
N SER A 29 -51.16 -20.11 34.86
CA SER A 29 -51.02 -19.65 33.48
C SER A 29 -49.66 -19.04 33.17
N TRP A 30 -48.77 -18.90 34.15
CA TRP A 30 -47.46 -18.28 34.01
C TRP A 30 -46.35 -19.32 34.23
N GLN A 31 -45.17 -19.03 33.67
CA GLN A 31 -43.96 -19.78 33.93
C GLN A 31 -43.11 -19.01 34.94
N GLY A 32 -42.63 -19.68 36.00
CA GLY A 32 -41.74 -19.05 36.97
C GLY A 32 -40.30 -18.93 36.43
N PHE A 33 -39.47 -18.08 37.04
CA PHE A 33 -38.08 -17.88 36.59
C PHE A 33 -37.25 -19.16 36.62
N ALA A 34 -37.35 -19.96 37.70
CA ALA A 34 -36.66 -21.25 37.79
C ALA A 34 -37.13 -22.23 36.69
N ALA A 35 -38.44 -22.28 36.42
CA ALA A 35 -39.01 -23.11 35.37
C ALA A 35 -38.64 -22.63 33.96
N ALA A 36 -38.31 -21.34 33.80
CA ALA A 36 -37.76 -20.78 32.57
C ALA A 36 -36.24 -20.98 32.43
N GLY A 37 -35.60 -21.65 33.39
CA GLY A 37 -34.18 -22.00 33.34
C GLY A 37 -33.25 -20.98 33.99
N ALA A 38 -33.77 -20.01 34.73
CA ALA A 38 -32.93 -19.08 35.48
C ALA A 38 -32.12 -19.80 36.57
N VAL A 39 -30.91 -19.30 36.82
CA VAL A 39 -30.05 -19.74 37.93
C VAL A 39 -29.55 -18.54 38.74
N ASP A 40 -29.06 -18.78 39.96
CA ASP A 40 -28.47 -17.72 40.79
C ASP A 40 -27.29 -17.04 40.08
N GLY A 41 -27.27 -15.71 40.13
CA GLY A 41 -26.29 -14.87 39.45
C GLY A 41 -26.70 -14.45 38.04
N ASP A 42 -27.75 -15.04 37.45
CA ASP A 42 -28.29 -14.56 36.18
C ASP A 42 -28.76 -13.12 36.32
N THR A 43 -28.43 -12.29 35.33
CA THR A 43 -28.95 -10.93 35.21
C THR A 43 -29.98 -10.92 34.08
N ILE A 44 -31.26 -10.76 34.41
CA ILE A 44 -32.36 -10.76 33.45
C ILE A 44 -32.97 -9.36 33.32
N PRO A 45 -33.41 -8.93 32.13
CA PRO A 45 -34.18 -7.71 32.03
C PRO A 45 -35.61 -7.94 32.54
N TYR A 46 -36.17 -6.95 33.24
CA TYR A 46 -37.52 -7.05 33.80
C TYR A 46 -38.35 -5.79 33.58
N GLU A 47 -39.66 -6.01 33.58
CA GLU A 47 -40.70 -5.01 33.89
C GLU A 47 -41.39 -5.44 35.19
N LEU A 48 -41.52 -4.52 36.14
CA LEU A 48 -42.32 -4.66 37.34
C LEU A 48 -43.51 -3.70 37.26
N ARG A 49 -44.70 -4.21 37.59
CA ARG A 49 -45.98 -3.47 37.58
C ARG A 49 -46.67 -3.58 38.93
N GLU A 50 -47.13 -2.46 39.47
CA GLU A 50 -48.04 -2.44 40.63
C GLU A 50 -49.07 -1.32 40.43
N GLY A 51 -50.31 -1.70 40.08
CA GLY A 51 -51.31 -0.72 39.64
C GLY A 51 -50.85 0.03 38.38
N ASP A 52 -50.87 1.37 38.45
CA ASP A 52 -50.41 2.26 37.37
C ASP A 52 -48.88 2.49 37.39
N ASP A 53 -48.21 2.10 38.49
CA ASP A 53 -46.77 2.25 38.64
C ASP A 53 -46.00 1.15 37.90
N TRP A 54 -44.84 1.55 37.37
CA TRP A 54 -43.98 0.66 36.59
C TRP A 54 -42.50 0.94 36.83
N GLU A 55 -41.70 -0.11 36.70
CA GLU A 55 -40.26 -0.08 36.86
C GLU A 55 -39.62 -1.08 35.89
N ASN A 56 -38.62 -0.60 35.15
CA ASN A 56 -37.86 -1.39 34.20
C ASN A 56 -36.39 -1.41 34.60
N GLY A 57 -35.74 -2.56 34.48
CA GLY A 57 -34.34 -2.67 34.85
C GLY A 57 -33.75 -4.04 34.61
N TYR A 58 -32.63 -4.30 35.27
CA TYR A 58 -31.98 -5.60 35.31
C TYR A 58 -32.12 -6.20 36.70
N LEU A 59 -32.59 -7.44 36.78
CA LEU A 59 -32.77 -8.19 38.00
C LEU A 59 -31.66 -9.23 38.11
N THR A 60 -30.90 -9.18 39.20
CA THR A 60 -29.93 -10.24 39.51
C THR A 60 -30.63 -11.31 40.33
N ILE A 61 -30.79 -12.50 39.77
CA ILE A 61 -31.44 -13.65 40.40
C ILE A 61 -30.57 -14.19 41.54
N GLY A 62 -31.18 -14.56 42.65
CA GLY A 62 -30.51 -15.15 43.80
C GLY A 62 -31.41 -16.02 44.67
N GLY A 63 -30.82 -16.49 45.77
CA GLY A 63 -31.56 -17.26 46.78
C GLY A 63 -32.11 -18.58 46.25
N SER A 64 -31.37 -19.29 45.41
CA SER A 64 -31.86 -20.46 44.67
C SER A 64 -33.09 -20.13 43.81
N VAL A 65 -33.03 -19.00 43.10
CA VAL A 65 -34.09 -18.48 42.23
C VAL A 65 -35.39 -18.16 42.99
N THR A 66 -35.25 -17.65 44.22
CA THR A 66 -36.39 -17.20 45.04
C THR A 66 -36.36 -15.71 45.34
N THR A 67 -35.23 -15.05 45.08
CA THR A 67 -35.09 -13.60 45.24
C THR A 67 -34.43 -12.95 44.04
N GLY A 68 -34.55 -11.63 43.95
CA GLY A 68 -33.86 -10.84 42.95
C GLY A 68 -33.48 -9.45 43.46
N THR A 69 -32.23 -9.07 43.25
CA THR A 69 -31.74 -7.71 43.54
C THR A 69 -32.02 -6.82 42.34
N ARG A 70 -32.66 -5.68 42.59
CA ARG A 70 -33.07 -4.73 41.54
C ARG A 70 -31.93 -3.80 41.13
N ASN A 71 -31.71 -3.65 39.83
CA ASN A 71 -30.93 -2.56 39.25
C ASN A 71 -31.81 -1.77 38.28
N VAL A 72 -32.46 -0.72 38.79
CA VAL A 72 -33.45 0.07 38.07
C VAL A 72 -32.79 0.90 36.97
N VAL A 73 -33.37 0.87 35.78
CA VAL A 73 -32.96 1.71 34.64
C VAL A 73 -33.93 2.87 34.49
N GLU A 74 -35.23 2.59 34.60
CA GLU A 74 -36.29 3.59 34.46
C GLU A 74 -37.50 3.20 35.33
N SER A 75 -38.22 4.18 35.86
CA SER A 75 -39.33 3.93 36.80
C SER A 75 -40.27 5.13 36.87
N SER A 76 -41.57 4.86 37.09
CA SER A 76 -42.59 5.90 37.37
C SER A 76 -42.29 6.67 38.66
N ASN A 77 -41.49 6.12 39.57
CA ASN A 77 -41.00 6.80 40.77
C ASN A 77 -39.70 7.59 40.50
N GLY A 78 -39.67 8.36 39.41
CA GLY A 78 -38.56 9.23 39.05
C GLY A 78 -37.23 8.49 38.87
N GLY A 79 -37.25 7.28 38.30
CA GLY A 79 -36.05 6.45 38.09
C GLY A 79 -35.54 5.71 39.33
N SER A 80 -36.21 5.83 40.48
CA SER A 80 -35.88 5.08 41.70
C SER A 80 -36.72 3.80 41.84
N PRO A 81 -36.29 2.82 42.67
CA PRO A 81 -37.11 1.65 42.95
C PRO A 81 -38.50 1.99 43.47
N LEU A 82 -39.52 1.27 43.02
CA LEU A 82 -40.87 1.34 43.55
C LEU A 82 -40.91 0.83 45.00
N SER A 83 -41.68 1.51 45.84
CA SER A 83 -42.00 1.06 47.19
C SER A 83 -43.20 0.12 47.13
N LEU A 84 -42.93 -1.18 47.10
CA LEU A 84 -43.93 -2.21 46.81
C LEU A 84 -44.92 -2.41 47.95
N THR A 85 -46.14 -2.84 47.63
CA THR A 85 -47.18 -3.18 48.62
C THR A 85 -47.39 -4.69 48.80
N GLY A 86 -46.62 -5.51 48.09
CA GLY A 86 -46.73 -6.97 48.11
C GLY A 86 -47.75 -7.54 47.11
N THR A 87 -48.17 -6.73 46.12
CA THR A 87 -49.12 -7.16 45.07
C THR A 87 -48.56 -7.05 43.65
N ALA A 88 -47.33 -6.55 43.52
CA ALA A 88 -46.69 -6.33 42.24
C ALA A 88 -46.50 -7.62 41.43
N VAL A 89 -46.42 -7.46 40.11
CA VAL A 89 -46.03 -8.52 39.17
C VAL A 89 -44.68 -8.15 38.58
N ILE A 90 -43.74 -9.08 38.58
CA ILE A 90 -42.47 -8.94 37.86
C ILE A 90 -42.45 -9.91 36.69
N SER A 91 -42.08 -9.40 35.51
CA SER A 91 -42.02 -10.14 34.26
C SER A 91 -40.65 -9.98 33.62
N CYS A 92 -40.09 -11.05 33.06
CA CYS A 92 -38.94 -10.92 32.18
C CYS A 92 -39.40 -10.33 30.85
N VAL A 93 -38.91 -9.14 30.52
CA VAL A 93 -39.25 -8.40 29.31
C VAL A 93 -37.97 -7.76 28.80
N PRO A 94 -37.61 -7.91 27.50
CA PRO A 94 -36.43 -7.27 26.97
C PRO A 94 -36.54 -5.75 27.07
N LEU A 95 -35.47 -5.10 27.52
CA LEU A 95 -35.36 -3.64 27.47
C LEU A 95 -34.88 -3.19 26.08
N ALA A 96 -35.16 -1.94 25.70
CA ALA A 96 -34.61 -1.35 24.47
C ALA A 96 -33.07 -1.49 24.41
N THR A 97 -32.40 -1.22 25.54
CA THR A 97 -30.94 -1.40 25.67
C THR A 97 -30.48 -2.84 25.48
N SER A 98 -31.32 -3.83 25.80
CA SER A 98 -30.99 -5.25 25.56
C SER A 98 -30.97 -5.60 24.07
N LEU A 99 -31.66 -4.84 23.22
CA LEU A 99 -31.70 -5.05 21.77
C LEU A 99 -30.68 -4.17 21.03
N ASP A 100 -30.47 -2.94 21.50
CA ASP A 100 -29.53 -1.97 20.92
C ASP A 100 -28.06 -2.41 21.07
N ASP A 101 -27.74 -3.07 22.18
CA ASP A 101 -26.39 -3.58 22.50
C ASP A 101 -26.02 -4.89 21.76
N ASP A 102 -26.99 -5.62 21.20
CA ASP A 102 -26.78 -7.01 20.75
C ASP A 102 -26.37 -7.12 19.27
N VAL A 103 -27.27 -6.80 18.32
CA VAL A 103 -27.02 -7.04 16.88
C VAL A 103 -27.56 -5.96 15.94
N VAL A 104 -28.54 -5.14 16.36
CA VAL A 104 -29.29 -4.27 15.42
C VAL A 104 -28.52 -3.00 15.03
N SER A 105 -27.46 -2.63 15.75
CA SER A 105 -26.74 -1.34 15.58
C SER A 105 -25.61 -1.34 14.53
N PHE A 106 -25.54 -2.34 13.64
CA PHE A 106 -24.40 -2.54 12.72
C PHE A 106 -24.26 -1.52 11.56
N VAL A 107 -25.23 -0.61 11.35
CA VAL A 107 -25.26 0.31 10.18
C VAL A 107 -25.22 1.79 10.57
N ARG A 108 -24.59 2.59 9.71
CA ARG A 108 -24.45 4.06 9.74
C ARG A 108 -25.73 4.88 9.94
N ALA A 109 -26.89 4.25 9.90
CA ALA A 109 -28.19 4.91 9.86
C ALA A 109 -29.05 4.70 11.13
N GLN A 110 -28.48 4.18 12.22
CA GLN A 110 -29.19 4.08 13.50
C GLN A 110 -28.60 5.01 14.56
N SER A 111 -29.50 5.61 15.35
CA SER A 111 -29.27 6.55 16.45
C SER A 111 -28.63 5.91 17.69
N ALA A 112 -27.76 4.92 17.51
CA ALA A 112 -26.97 4.34 18.59
C ALA A 112 -25.66 5.11 18.77
N ASP A 113 -25.19 5.22 20.02
CA ASP A 113 -23.90 5.83 20.34
C ASP A 113 -22.70 4.99 19.83
N SER A 114 -21.49 5.56 19.91
CA SER A 114 -20.28 4.89 19.43
C SER A 114 -19.87 3.66 20.23
N THR A 115 -20.28 3.57 21.50
CA THR A 115 -19.97 2.44 22.40
C THR A 115 -20.81 1.23 22.02
N ALA A 116 -22.13 1.41 21.87
CA ALA A 116 -23.06 0.35 21.47
C ALA A 116 -22.67 -0.24 20.10
N LYS A 117 -22.29 0.62 19.14
CA LYS A 117 -21.77 0.20 17.83
C LYS A 117 -20.53 -0.67 17.93
N GLY A 118 -19.59 -0.33 18.81
CA GLY A 118 -18.36 -1.10 19.02
C GLY A 118 -18.60 -2.47 19.66
N ILE A 119 -19.59 -2.57 20.56
CA ILE A 119 -20.02 -3.82 21.18
C ILE A 119 -20.64 -4.74 20.12
N ALA A 120 -21.63 -4.26 19.35
CA ALA A 120 -22.29 -5.05 18.33
C ALA A 120 -21.30 -5.59 17.28
N GLN A 121 -20.34 -4.78 16.83
CA GLN A 121 -19.26 -5.21 15.93
C GLN A 121 -18.40 -6.33 16.53
N THR A 122 -18.14 -6.27 17.84
CA THR A 122 -17.38 -7.31 18.54
C THR A 122 -18.18 -8.61 18.65
N ASN A 123 -19.48 -8.52 18.94
CA ASN A 123 -20.37 -9.67 19.07
C ASN A 123 -20.49 -10.48 17.77
N ILE A 124 -20.47 -9.82 16.61
CA ILE A 124 -20.47 -10.48 15.29
C ILE A 124 -19.06 -10.97 14.85
N GLY A 125 -18.06 -10.84 15.72
CA GLY A 125 -16.70 -11.34 15.46
C GLY A 125 -15.86 -10.46 14.53
N MET A 126 -16.18 -9.16 14.37
CA MET A 126 -15.33 -8.29 13.54
C MET A 126 -13.94 -8.11 14.14
N THR A 127 -12.94 -8.32 13.29
CA THR A 127 -11.54 -7.96 13.57
C THR A 127 -11.36 -6.44 13.53
N THR A 128 -10.19 -5.94 13.94
CA THR A 128 -9.84 -4.51 13.85
C THR A 128 -10.06 -3.95 12.43
N VAL A 129 -9.67 -4.70 11.39
CA VAL A 129 -9.87 -4.31 9.98
C VAL A 129 -11.36 -4.31 9.62
N GLY A 130 -12.11 -5.32 10.06
CA GLY A 130 -13.56 -5.39 9.84
C GLY A 130 -14.33 -4.22 10.46
N LYS A 131 -13.95 -3.80 11.68
CA LYS A 131 -14.52 -2.64 12.37
C LYS A 131 -14.27 -1.34 11.61
N GLY A 132 -13.05 -1.13 11.11
CA GLY A 132 -12.73 0.04 10.29
C GLY A 132 -13.52 0.07 8.98
N LEU A 133 -13.71 -1.10 8.34
CA LEU A 133 -14.46 -1.18 7.09
C LEU A 133 -15.94 -0.85 7.28
N ALA A 134 -16.55 -1.31 8.38
CA ALA A 134 -17.94 -1.02 8.71
C ALA A 134 -18.20 0.49 8.86
N THR A 135 -17.22 1.24 9.39
CA THR A 135 -17.35 2.68 9.70
C THR A 135 -16.78 3.61 8.63
N ALA A 136 -16.02 3.11 7.64
CA ALA A 136 -15.34 3.88 6.59
C ALA A 136 -16.24 4.81 5.76
N THR A 137 -16.25 6.12 6.00
CA THR A 137 -17.20 7.12 5.43
C THR A 137 -17.37 7.07 3.91
N ASP A 138 -16.36 6.62 3.20
CA ASP A 138 -16.30 6.55 1.74
C ASP A 138 -15.38 5.41 1.26
N ALA A 139 -15.26 5.27 -0.05
CA ALA A 139 -14.43 4.26 -0.69
C ALA A 139 -12.92 4.46 -0.40
N ALA A 140 -12.44 5.69 -0.17
CA ALA A 140 -11.04 5.95 0.13
C ALA A 140 -10.68 5.49 1.55
N ALA A 141 -11.52 5.82 2.54
CA ALA A 141 -11.40 5.33 3.91
C ALA A 141 -11.45 3.79 3.98
N ALA A 142 -12.28 3.16 3.16
CA ALA A 142 -12.36 1.70 3.06
C ALA A 142 -11.07 1.09 2.50
N ARG A 143 -10.52 1.66 1.42
CA ARG A 143 -9.24 1.21 0.85
C ARG A 143 -8.06 1.39 1.81
N SER A 144 -8.02 2.51 2.53
CA SER A 144 -7.02 2.76 3.56
C SER A 144 -7.09 1.73 4.69
N THR A 145 -8.30 1.42 5.17
CA THR A 145 -8.50 0.39 6.22
C THR A 145 -8.03 -1.00 5.78
N LEU A 146 -8.29 -1.35 4.52
CA LEU A 146 -7.86 -2.62 3.94
C LEU A 146 -6.37 -2.65 3.59
N GLY A 147 -5.66 -1.52 3.64
CA GLY A 147 -4.27 -1.41 3.22
C GLY A 147 -4.07 -1.65 1.72
N VAL A 148 -5.10 -1.41 0.90
CA VAL A 148 -5.05 -1.62 -0.57
C VAL A 148 -4.82 -0.33 -1.35
N ASP A 149 -4.76 0.82 -0.67
CA ASP A 149 -4.45 2.09 -1.32
C ASP A 149 -2.97 2.11 -1.69
N THR A 150 -2.67 2.26 -2.98
CA THR A 150 -1.31 2.46 -3.45
C THR A 150 -0.89 3.88 -3.08
N ALA A 151 -0.32 4.05 -1.88
CA ALA A 151 0.19 5.34 -1.44
C ALA A 151 1.28 5.82 -2.40
N SER A 152 1.17 7.04 -2.92
CA SER A 152 2.25 7.68 -3.68
C SER A 152 2.97 8.70 -2.79
N THR A 153 4.30 8.62 -2.71
CA THR A 153 5.11 9.60 -1.98
C THR A 153 6.18 10.20 -2.88
N THR A 154 6.16 11.53 -3.01
CA THR A 154 7.15 12.25 -3.82
C THR A 154 8.43 12.52 -3.03
N LYS A 155 9.58 12.26 -3.64
CA LYS A 155 10.93 12.51 -3.12
C LYS A 155 11.68 13.41 -4.11
N THR A 156 12.31 14.46 -3.61
CA THR A 156 13.12 15.41 -4.40
C THR A 156 14.61 15.37 -4.05
N GLY A 157 15.01 14.41 -3.24
CA GLY A 157 16.39 14.17 -2.82
C GLY A 157 16.57 12.73 -2.35
N ALA A 158 17.80 12.40 -1.92
CA ALA A 158 18.14 11.05 -1.48
C ALA A 158 17.15 10.51 -0.44
N TYR A 159 16.75 9.25 -0.61
CA TYR A 159 15.74 8.61 0.22
C TYR A 159 16.07 7.12 0.35
N THR A 160 15.88 6.55 1.53
CA THR A 160 15.98 5.11 1.75
C THR A 160 14.59 4.55 1.96
N ILE A 161 14.19 3.59 1.12
CA ILE A 161 12.92 2.90 1.23
C ILE A 161 12.91 2.05 2.49
N VAL A 162 11.81 2.13 3.25
CA VAL A 162 11.61 1.45 4.53
C VAL A 162 10.38 0.53 4.49
N ALA A 163 10.17 -0.27 5.54
CA ALA A 163 9.03 -1.20 5.62
C ALA A 163 7.67 -0.51 5.47
N ALA A 164 7.55 0.76 5.87
CA ALA A 164 6.32 1.54 5.73
C ALA A 164 5.96 1.87 4.26
N ASP A 165 6.90 1.72 3.33
CA ASP A 165 6.68 1.95 1.89
C ASP A 165 6.13 0.71 1.16
N TYR A 166 5.70 -0.31 1.92
CA TYR A 166 5.12 -1.53 1.36
C TYR A 166 3.93 -1.20 0.45
N GLY A 167 4.00 -1.62 -0.81
CA GLY A 167 2.98 -1.40 -1.82
C GLY A 167 2.87 0.05 -2.33
N ALA A 168 3.72 0.96 -1.85
CA ALA A 168 3.72 2.35 -2.27
C ALA A 168 4.37 2.54 -3.65
N ILE A 169 4.06 3.68 -4.29
CA ILE A 169 4.82 4.25 -5.40
C ILE A 169 5.71 5.36 -4.81
N ILE A 170 7.01 5.21 -4.94
CA ILE A 170 8.01 6.22 -4.62
C ILE A 170 8.26 7.05 -5.88
N GLU A 171 7.60 8.20 -5.96
CA GLU A 171 7.78 9.14 -7.06
C GLU A 171 9.02 9.99 -6.81
N CYS A 172 9.98 9.96 -7.71
CA CYS A 172 11.23 10.68 -7.59
C CYS A 172 11.31 11.77 -8.65
N SER A 173 11.65 12.99 -8.24
CA SER A 173 11.89 14.11 -9.14
C SER A 173 13.22 14.78 -8.81
N GLY A 174 14.24 14.51 -9.62
CA GLY A 174 15.60 15.03 -9.42
C GLY A 174 16.67 14.08 -9.95
N THR A 175 17.91 14.32 -9.54
CA THR A 175 19.06 13.41 -9.79
C THR A 175 19.66 13.01 -8.46
N PHE A 176 19.37 11.81 -7.98
CA PHE A 176 19.84 11.30 -6.68
C PHE A 176 19.70 9.78 -6.60
N THR A 177 20.27 9.22 -5.54
CA THR A 177 20.18 7.79 -5.24
C THR A 177 19.02 7.50 -4.28
N VAL A 178 18.22 6.50 -4.62
CA VAL A 178 17.24 5.86 -3.73
C VAL A 178 17.86 4.59 -3.17
N GLY A 179 18.01 4.56 -1.85
CA GLY A 179 18.47 3.42 -1.08
C GLY A 179 17.36 2.38 -0.85
N LEU A 180 17.74 1.13 -0.57
CA LEU A 180 16.84 0.14 0.04
C LEU A 180 17.35 -0.22 1.43
N THR A 181 16.46 -0.22 2.43
CA THR A 181 16.75 -0.89 3.71
C THR A 181 17.07 -2.37 3.45
N ALA A 182 18.04 -2.94 4.16
CA ALA A 182 18.48 -4.33 3.97
C ALA A 182 17.33 -5.34 3.85
N ALA A 183 17.50 -6.33 2.96
CA ALA A 183 16.46 -7.31 2.63
C ALA A 183 15.91 -8.05 3.86
N ALA A 184 16.80 -8.42 4.79
CA ALA A 184 16.44 -9.09 6.04
C ALA A 184 15.50 -8.26 6.94
N THR A 185 15.58 -6.94 6.87
CA THR A 185 14.75 -6.02 7.65
C THR A 185 13.41 -5.76 6.97
N LEU A 186 13.38 -5.66 5.63
CA LEU A 186 12.14 -5.49 4.87
C LEU A 186 11.29 -6.77 4.85
N GLY A 187 11.94 -7.94 4.94
CA GLY A 187 11.27 -9.24 5.06
C GLY A 187 10.73 -9.78 3.73
N ASP A 188 10.36 -11.06 3.75
CA ASP A 188 9.75 -11.74 2.61
C ASP A 188 8.38 -11.13 2.26
N GLY A 189 8.11 -11.00 0.97
CA GLY A 189 6.88 -10.46 0.44
C GLY A 189 6.86 -8.94 0.28
N PHE A 190 7.84 -8.20 0.82
CA PHE A 190 7.91 -6.75 0.61
C PHE A 190 7.96 -6.40 -0.87
N LYS A 191 7.19 -5.40 -1.30
CA LYS A 191 7.17 -4.88 -2.67
C LYS A 191 6.98 -3.38 -2.70
N THR A 192 7.54 -2.71 -3.69
CA THR A 192 7.33 -1.27 -3.92
C THR A 192 7.66 -0.92 -5.37
N THR A 193 7.18 0.23 -5.84
CA THR A 193 7.53 0.77 -7.16
C THR A 193 8.30 2.07 -6.99
N VAL A 194 9.41 2.21 -7.71
CA VAL A 194 10.11 3.50 -7.84
C VAL A 194 9.81 4.06 -9.23
N PHE A 195 9.32 5.29 -9.30
CA PHE A 195 9.00 5.98 -10.55
C PHE A 195 9.74 7.31 -10.63
N ASN A 196 10.49 7.55 -11.69
CA ASN A 196 11.11 8.84 -11.94
C ASN A 196 10.15 9.75 -12.72
N SER A 197 9.50 10.67 -12.01
CA SER A 197 8.62 11.69 -12.58
C SER A 197 9.36 12.98 -12.98
N GLY A 198 10.66 13.08 -12.69
CA GLY A 198 11.51 14.22 -13.02
C GLY A 198 12.24 14.08 -14.36
N THR A 199 13.16 15.01 -14.60
CA THR A 199 14.00 15.06 -15.82
C THR A 199 15.43 14.55 -15.62
N GLY A 200 15.81 14.27 -14.37
CA GLY A 200 17.13 13.74 -14.00
C GLY A 200 17.20 12.22 -14.05
N ILE A 201 18.32 11.64 -13.60
CA ILE A 201 18.47 10.19 -13.42
C ILE A 201 18.35 9.87 -11.93
N VAL A 202 17.41 8.98 -11.58
CA VAL A 202 17.26 8.44 -10.24
C VAL A 202 17.93 7.07 -10.20
N THR A 203 18.89 6.87 -9.32
CA THR A 203 19.61 5.60 -9.21
C THR A 203 19.05 4.81 -8.04
N LEU A 204 18.51 3.62 -8.29
CA LEU A 204 18.17 2.68 -7.24
C LEU A 204 19.43 1.88 -6.85
N ASP A 205 19.76 1.85 -5.57
CA ASP A 205 20.99 1.27 -5.02
C ASP A 205 20.67 0.61 -3.65
N PRO A 206 20.70 -0.72 -3.49
CA PRO A 206 20.51 -1.36 -2.20
C PRO A 206 21.60 -0.98 -1.20
N ASP A 207 21.33 -1.23 0.08
CA ASP A 207 22.39 -1.11 1.09
C ASP A 207 23.45 -2.20 0.89
N ALA A 208 24.72 -1.79 0.90
CA ALA A 208 25.88 -2.66 0.72
C ALA A 208 25.87 -3.52 -0.57
N SER A 209 26.65 -4.60 -0.58
CA SER A 209 26.91 -5.46 -1.75
C SER A 209 25.69 -6.31 -2.20
N GLU A 210 24.49 -6.00 -1.71
CA GLU A 210 23.26 -6.71 -2.06
C GLU A 210 22.91 -6.41 -3.53
N THR A 211 22.58 -7.46 -4.28
CA THR A 211 22.19 -7.33 -5.69
C THR A 211 20.68 -7.16 -5.82
N ILE A 212 20.23 -6.27 -6.70
CA ILE A 212 18.87 -6.27 -7.24
C ILE A 212 18.90 -7.10 -8.53
N GLY A 213 18.42 -8.35 -8.45
CA GLY A 213 18.60 -9.31 -9.53
C GLY A 213 20.08 -9.69 -9.70
N LEU A 214 20.76 -9.13 -10.71
CA LEU A 214 22.19 -9.36 -11.01
C LEU A 214 23.02 -8.07 -11.00
N LYS A 215 22.46 -6.94 -10.56
CA LYS A 215 23.11 -5.63 -10.55
C LYS A 215 23.16 -5.06 -9.13
N THR A 216 24.16 -4.23 -8.86
CA THR A 216 24.24 -3.45 -7.60
C THR A 216 23.48 -2.14 -7.71
N THR A 217 23.29 -1.59 -8.92
CA THR A 217 22.48 -0.37 -9.12
C THR A 217 21.61 -0.44 -10.37
N ILE A 218 20.50 0.32 -10.38
CA ILE A 218 19.59 0.47 -11.51
C ILE A 218 19.35 1.97 -11.77
N PRO A 219 19.79 2.52 -12.90
CA PRO A 219 19.43 3.87 -13.29
C PRO A 219 17.99 3.92 -13.84
N LEU A 220 17.21 4.87 -13.37
CA LEU A 220 15.86 5.19 -13.84
C LEU A 220 15.90 6.58 -14.47
N GLY A 221 15.76 6.63 -15.80
CA GLY A 221 15.65 7.88 -16.54
C GLY A 221 14.25 8.51 -16.43
N PRO A 222 14.05 9.70 -17.01
CA PRO A 222 12.77 10.39 -17.00
C PRO A 222 11.62 9.49 -17.48
N GLY A 223 10.52 9.46 -16.72
CA GLY A 223 9.33 8.67 -17.05
C GLY A 223 9.48 7.16 -16.89
N SER A 224 10.58 6.68 -16.32
CA SER A 224 10.82 5.24 -16.12
C SER A 224 10.41 4.80 -14.71
N SER A 225 9.88 3.58 -14.60
CA SER A 225 9.59 2.92 -13.32
C SER A 225 10.22 1.54 -13.21
N VAL A 226 10.46 1.10 -11.98
CA VAL A 226 10.80 -0.28 -11.64
C VAL A 226 10.00 -0.73 -10.43
N GLU A 227 9.43 -1.92 -10.52
CA GLU A 227 8.79 -2.63 -9.41
C GLU A 227 9.76 -3.69 -8.89
N ILE A 228 9.98 -3.66 -7.59
CA ILE A 228 10.89 -4.56 -6.88
C ILE A 228 10.13 -5.41 -5.87
N LYS A 229 10.61 -6.63 -5.64
CA LYS A 229 10.22 -7.48 -4.52
C LYS A 229 11.43 -7.88 -3.66
N CYS A 230 11.15 -8.17 -2.39
CA CYS A 230 12.08 -8.79 -1.44
C CYS A 230 11.64 -10.22 -1.13
N ASP A 231 12.59 -11.14 -0.98
CA ASP A 231 12.35 -12.49 -0.45
C ASP A 231 12.89 -12.70 0.98
N GLY A 232 13.22 -11.60 1.67
CA GLY A 232 13.86 -11.60 2.99
C GLY A 232 15.39 -11.80 2.97
N THR A 233 15.99 -12.09 1.80
CA THR A 233 17.44 -12.24 1.65
C THR A 233 18.03 -11.42 0.51
N LYS A 234 17.26 -11.19 -0.56
CA LYS A 234 17.67 -10.39 -1.73
C LYS A 234 16.50 -9.65 -2.34
N PHE A 235 16.84 -8.71 -3.22
CA PHE A 235 15.87 -7.98 -4.04
C PHE A 235 15.82 -8.53 -5.47
N SER A 236 14.63 -8.50 -6.08
CA SER A 236 14.40 -8.88 -7.47
C SER A 236 13.50 -7.86 -8.17
N ILE A 237 13.77 -7.59 -9.45
CA ILE A 237 12.86 -6.81 -10.30
C ILE A 237 11.73 -7.73 -10.77
N ILE A 238 10.49 -7.26 -10.64
CA ILE A 238 9.29 -7.99 -11.09
C ILE A 238 8.41 -7.20 -12.06
N GLY A 239 8.71 -5.91 -12.26
CA GLY A 239 8.10 -5.05 -13.27
C GLY A 239 9.06 -3.91 -13.64
N GLY A 240 9.10 -3.53 -14.93
CA GLY A 240 10.11 -2.58 -15.44
C GLY A 240 11.54 -3.15 -15.51
N PRO A 241 12.57 -2.33 -15.85
CA PRO A 241 12.50 -0.91 -16.17
C PRO A 241 11.97 -0.64 -17.58
N VAL A 242 11.06 0.33 -17.70
CA VAL A 242 10.60 0.87 -19.00
C VAL A 242 11.82 1.34 -19.80
N PRO A 243 11.89 1.11 -21.13
CA PRO A 243 13.01 1.59 -21.93
C PRO A 243 13.24 3.10 -21.74
N ILE A 244 14.46 3.48 -21.38
CA ILE A 244 14.86 4.89 -21.27
C ILE A 244 15.14 5.41 -22.67
N TYR A 245 14.43 6.45 -23.09
CA TYR A 245 14.75 7.19 -24.31
C TYR A 245 15.59 8.40 -23.95
N GLY A 246 16.71 8.58 -24.64
CA GLY A 246 17.54 9.76 -24.46
C GLY A 246 18.15 10.20 -25.77
N SER A 247 18.60 11.46 -25.78
CA SER A 247 19.49 11.97 -26.81
C SER A 247 20.81 12.38 -26.18
N TRP A 248 21.87 12.42 -26.98
CA TRP A 248 23.16 12.93 -26.54
C TRP A 248 23.80 13.78 -27.63
N THR A 249 24.56 14.77 -27.20
CA THR A 249 25.61 15.38 -27.99
C THR A 249 26.95 14.85 -27.48
N GLY A 250 27.85 14.59 -28.40
CA GLY A 250 29.18 14.08 -28.08
C GLY A 250 30.28 14.88 -28.75
N THR A 251 31.51 14.43 -28.55
CA THR A 251 32.67 14.95 -29.25
C THR A 251 33.07 14.00 -30.36
N VAL A 252 33.70 14.57 -31.40
CA VAL A 252 34.28 13.84 -32.52
C VAL A 252 35.79 14.06 -32.47
N GLY A 253 36.55 12.99 -32.62
CA GLY A 253 38.01 13.01 -32.62
C GLY A 253 38.58 12.21 -33.77
N ALA A 254 39.90 12.06 -33.78
CA ALA A 254 40.60 11.21 -34.72
C ALA A 254 41.68 10.40 -34.00
N ALA A 255 42.10 9.28 -34.59
CA ALA A 255 43.21 8.48 -34.08
C ALA A 255 44.54 9.26 -34.05
N ALA A 256 44.76 10.09 -35.07
CA ALA A 256 45.92 10.96 -35.19
C ALA A 256 45.51 12.30 -35.79
N GLY A 257 46.19 13.38 -35.37
CA GLY A 257 45.87 14.74 -35.79
C GLY A 257 44.59 15.29 -35.13
N ALA A 258 44.01 16.33 -35.73
CA ALA A 258 42.83 16.99 -35.20
C ALA A 258 41.75 17.17 -36.27
N VAL A 259 40.50 16.83 -35.91
CA VAL A 259 39.32 17.19 -36.70
C VAL A 259 39.11 18.70 -36.55
N GLY A 260 38.95 19.42 -37.66
CA GLY A 260 38.83 20.88 -37.65
C GLY A 260 37.51 21.34 -37.04
N SER A 261 36.39 20.87 -37.59
CA SER A 261 35.06 21.14 -37.05
C SER A 261 34.12 19.97 -37.34
N ALA A 262 33.57 19.38 -36.29
CA ALA A 262 32.64 18.26 -36.39
C ALA A 262 31.71 18.20 -35.18
N SER A 263 30.60 17.50 -35.33
CA SER A 263 29.63 17.24 -34.27
C SER A 263 29.10 15.82 -34.34
N VAL A 264 28.70 15.28 -33.20
CA VAL A 264 27.88 14.07 -33.13
C VAL A 264 26.64 14.36 -32.30
N PHE A 265 25.50 13.97 -32.85
CA PHE A 265 24.23 13.96 -32.16
C PHE A 265 23.57 12.60 -32.36
N GLY A 266 22.99 12.05 -31.31
CA GLY A 266 22.29 10.79 -31.44
C GLY A 266 21.18 10.59 -30.42
N ASN A 267 20.42 9.52 -30.63
CA ASN A 267 19.36 9.05 -29.77
C ASN A 267 19.62 7.61 -29.35
N TYR A 268 19.26 7.25 -28.14
CA TYR A 268 19.40 5.90 -27.62
C TYR A 268 18.15 5.43 -26.87
N THR A 269 18.01 4.12 -26.79
CA THR A 269 17.04 3.41 -25.98
C THR A 269 17.79 2.44 -25.07
N LEU A 270 17.75 2.66 -23.75
CA LEU A 270 18.27 1.70 -22.77
C LEU A 270 17.14 0.79 -22.31
N THR A 271 17.24 -0.50 -22.58
CA THR A 271 16.33 -1.53 -22.05
C THR A 271 17.12 -2.48 -21.17
N GLY A 272 17.01 -2.34 -19.85
CA GLY A 272 17.85 -3.11 -18.92
C GLY A 272 19.34 -2.80 -19.12
N ASN A 273 20.13 -3.79 -19.55
CA ASN A 273 21.56 -3.62 -19.87
C ASN A 273 21.84 -3.42 -21.36
N LYS A 274 20.81 -3.41 -22.22
CA LYS A 274 20.94 -3.26 -23.66
C LYS A 274 20.77 -1.80 -24.05
N VAL A 275 21.71 -1.24 -24.78
CA VAL A 275 21.61 0.09 -25.39
C VAL A 275 21.45 -0.07 -26.90
N ASP A 276 20.28 0.29 -27.41
CA ASP A 276 20.07 0.51 -28.84
C ASP A 276 20.33 1.99 -29.14
N TRP A 277 21.16 2.30 -30.13
CA TRP A 277 21.57 3.68 -30.41
C TRP A 277 21.52 4.00 -31.90
N SER A 278 21.36 5.30 -32.18
CA SER A 278 21.45 5.90 -33.50
C SER A 278 22.15 7.25 -33.38
N ALA A 279 23.04 7.59 -34.30
CA ALA A 279 23.75 8.86 -34.31
C ALA A 279 24.00 9.37 -35.72
N VAL A 280 24.24 10.67 -35.83
CA VAL A 280 24.80 11.30 -37.01
C VAL A 280 26.08 12.01 -36.59
N VAL A 281 27.19 11.61 -37.23
CA VAL A 281 28.45 12.35 -37.15
C VAL A 281 28.55 13.25 -38.37
N SER A 282 28.66 14.56 -38.15
CA SER A 282 28.82 15.57 -39.20
C SER A 282 30.21 16.17 -39.14
N ILE A 283 30.97 16.09 -40.23
CA ILE A 283 32.33 16.62 -40.37
C ILE A 283 32.28 17.81 -41.31
N ALA A 284 32.34 19.02 -40.76
CA ALA A 284 32.41 20.24 -41.57
C ALA A 284 33.83 20.48 -42.10
N ALA A 285 34.87 20.22 -41.29
CA ALA A 285 36.27 20.32 -41.71
C ALA A 285 37.13 19.24 -41.06
N ILE A 286 37.97 18.57 -41.86
CA ILE A 286 38.79 17.43 -41.41
C ILE A 286 40.10 17.84 -40.71
N GLY A 287 40.58 19.08 -40.91
CA GLY A 287 41.83 19.55 -40.32
C GLY A 287 43.04 18.71 -40.75
N THR A 288 43.77 18.18 -39.76
CA THR A 288 44.94 17.29 -39.95
C THR A 288 44.65 15.84 -39.58
N ALA A 289 43.37 15.50 -39.37
CA ALA A 289 42.96 14.18 -38.92
C ALA A 289 43.38 13.07 -39.90
N SER A 290 43.81 11.93 -39.34
CA SER A 290 44.13 10.69 -40.06
C SER A 290 43.85 9.46 -39.18
N GLY A 291 43.87 8.25 -39.76
CA GLY A 291 43.59 6.99 -39.07
C GLY A 291 42.10 6.62 -39.03
N PHE A 292 41.45 6.67 -37.87
CA PHE A 292 39.99 6.51 -37.74
C PHE A 292 39.36 7.79 -37.17
N ILE A 293 38.07 8.00 -37.43
CA ILE A 293 37.29 9.05 -36.75
C ILE A 293 36.65 8.44 -35.52
N SER A 294 36.92 9.01 -34.34
CA SER A 294 36.32 8.59 -33.08
C SER A 294 35.14 9.47 -32.70
N PHE A 295 34.23 8.91 -31.89
CA PHE A 295 33.09 9.63 -31.34
C PHE A 295 32.79 9.14 -29.92
N THR A 296 32.17 9.99 -29.11
CA THR A 296 31.71 9.61 -27.77
C THR A 296 30.29 9.08 -27.79
N LEU A 297 30.06 8.02 -27.02
CA LEU A 297 28.74 7.46 -26.73
C LEU A 297 27.97 8.30 -25.69
N PRO A 298 26.68 7.99 -25.44
CA PRO A 298 25.95 8.60 -24.33
C PRO A 298 26.75 8.52 -23.02
N PRO A 299 26.92 9.65 -22.29
CA PRO A 299 27.65 9.66 -21.03
C PRO A 299 27.09 8.66 -20.00
N GLY A 300 27.97 7.95 -19.31
CA GLY A 300 27.57 6.95 -18.31
C GLY A 300 27.09 5.61 -18.88
N LEU A 301 27.00 5.46 -20.21
CA LEU A 301 26.58 4.22 -20.87
C LEU A 301 27.75 3.61 -21.67
N ALA A 302 28.87 3.29 -21.01
CA ALA A 302 30.03 2.69 -21.66
C ALA A 302 29.81 1.18 -21.91
N PRO A 303 30.13 0.66 -23.10
CA PRO A 303 29.98 -0.76 -23.41
C PRO A 303 30.92 -1.62 -22.57
N ASN A 304 30.50 -2.84 -22.24
CA ASN A 304 31.30 -3.80 -21.48
C ASN A 304 32.34 -4.56 -22.33
N SER A 305 32.29 -4.43 -23.65
CA SER A 305 33.10 -5.15 -24.63
C SER A 305 33.07 -4.42 -25.97
N ALA A 306 33.79 -4.92 -26.97
CA ALA A 306 33.71 -4.38 -28.33
C ALA A 306 32.47 -4.93 -29.05
N TYR A 307 31.72 -4.04 -29.69
CA TYR A 307 30.52 -4.33 -30.49
C TYR A 307 30.65 -3.69 -31.87
N SER A 308 30.00 -4.31 -32.86
CA SER A 308 29.92 -3.76 -34.21
C SER A 308 28.67 -2.89 -34.37
N GLY A 309 28.83 -1.74 -35.03
CA GLY A 309 27.72 -0.91 -35.48
C GLY A 309 27.45 -1.08 -36.97
N TYR A 310 26.43 -0.38 -37.45
CA TYR A 310 26.11 -0.21 -38.86
C TYR A 310 25.98 1.27 -39.18
N GLY A 311 26.22 1.66 -40.42
CA GLY A 311 26.08 3.04 -40.81
C GLY A 311 26.31 3.27 -42.30
N ARG A 312 26.07 4.50 -42.72
CA ARG A 312 26.19 4.93 -44.11
C ARG A 312 26.56 6.40 -44.17
N GLU A 313 27.44 6.73 -45.09
CA GLU A 313 27.73 8.12 -45.46
C GLU A 313 26.51 8.74 -46.17
N GLY A 314 26.09 9.91 -45.72
CA GLY A 314 25.02 10.71 -46.32
C GLY A 314 25.49 11.63 -47.46
N ALA A 315 26.77 11.61 -47.81
CA ALA A 315 27.36 12.39 -48.90
C ALA A 315 27.67 11.55 -50.16
N VAL A 316 28.15 12.23 -51.21
CA VAL A 316 28.13 11.92 -52.66
C VAL A 316 28.46 10.46 -53.05
N ASN A 317 29.28 9.75 -52.29
CA ASN A 317 29.77 8.41 -52.66
C ASN A 317 29.02 7.25 -51.99
N GLY A 318 28.23 7.50 -50.95
CA GLY A 318 27.38 6.50 -50.30
C GLY A 318 28.13 5.32 -49.65
N HIS A 319 29.37 5.53 -49.19
CA HIS A 319 30.18 4.47 -48.62
C HIS A 319 29.59 3.92 -47.30
N THR A 320 29.87 2.65 -47.04
CA THR A 320 29.50 1.96 -45.79
C THR A 320 30.74 1.84 -44.91
N PRO A 321 30.84 2.58 -43.79
CA PRO A 321 31.97 2.46 -42.88
C PRO A 321 31.89 1.15 -42.07
N SER A 322 33.06 0.66 -41.68
CA SER A 322 33.17 -0.22 -40.51
C SER A 322 33.03 0.63 -39.26
N ILE A 323 32.18 0.18 -38.31
CA ILE A 323 31.91 0.89 -37.06
C ILE A 323 32.18 -0.05 -35.90
N GLN A 324 32.94 0.44 -34.93
CA GLN A 324 33.20 -0.26 -33.68
C GLN A 324 32.80 0.63 -32.49
N VAL A 325 32.14 0.00 -31.52
CA VAL A 325 31.75 0.59 -30.25
C VAL A 325 32.48 -0.18 -29.16
N ALA A 326 33.40 0.47 -28.43
CA ALA A 326 34.25 -0.23 -27.46
C ALA A 326 34.52 0.63 -26.21
N PRO A 327 34.95 0.01 -25.09
CA PRO A 327 35.15 0.72 -23.81
C PRO A 327 36.26 1.78 -23.89
N SER A 328 37.26 1.55 -24.74
CA SER A 328 38.42 2.42 -24.92
C SER A 328 38.19 3.55 -25.94
N ALA A 329 37.52 3.25 -27.05
CA ALA A 329 37.14 4.23 -28.07
C ALA A 329 36.05 3.67 -28.99
N SER A 330 35.07 4.49 -29.35
CA SER A 330 34.13 4.18 -30.43
C SER A 330 34.53 4.97 -31.67
N PHE A 331 34.53 4.32 -32.84
CA PHE A 331 35.08 4.90 -34.06
C PHE A 331 34.46 4.30 -35.32
N PHE A 332 34.72 4.97 -36.44
CA PHE A 332 34.41 4.47 -37.78
C PHE A 332 35.56 4.72 -38.76
N GLN A 333 35.69 3.83 -39.73
CA GLN A 333 36.75 3.83 -40.76
C GLN A 333 36.31 3.04 -42.01
N ASN A 334 37.09 3.07 -43.10
CA ASN A 334 36.80 2.24 -44.27
C ASN A 334 36.96 0.75 -43.92
N TYR A 335 36.31 -0.13 -44.69
CA TYR A 335 36.38 -1.58 -44.45
C TYR A 335 37.81 -2.14 -44.52
N ASP A 336 38.65 -1.54 -45.36
CA ASP A 336 40.07 -1.88 -45.49
C ASP A 336 40.97 -1.27 -44.40
N GLY A 337 40.38 -0.60 -43.41
CA GLY A 337 41.09 0.09 -42.33
C GLY A 337 41.69 1.44 -42.73
N SER A 338 41.44 1.92 -43.95
CA SER A 338 41.85 3.27 -44.37
C SER A 338 40.94 4.35 -43.78
N PHE A 339 41.42 5.60 -43.81
CA PHE A 339 40.75 6.73 -43.18
C PHE A 339 39.42 7.07 -43.85
N PHE A 340 38.36 7.12 -43.04
CA PHE A 340 37.00 7.50 -43.44
C PHE A 340 36.71 8.92 -42.96
N GLY A 341 37.13 9.93 -43.71
CA GLY A 341 36.88 11.31 -43.35
C GLY A 341 37.22 12.29 -44.45
N ALA A 342 36.24 13.11 -44.83
CA ALA A 342 36.48 14.31 -45.63
C ALA A 342 35.59 15.45 -45.16
N ALA A 343 35.96 16.67 -45.55
CA ALA A 343 35.14 17.85 -45.29
C ALA A 343 33.77 17.72 -45.98
N GLY A 344 32.70 18.02 -45.24
CA GLY A 344 31.32 17.91 -45.71
C GLY A 344 30.70 16.52 -45.53
N TYR A 345 31.40 15.55 -44.92
CA TYR A 345 30.84 14.22 -44.70
C TYR A 345 29.81 14.23 -43.58
N SER A 346 28.73 13.48 -43.79
CA SER A 346 27.81 13.08 -42.73
C SER A 346 27.75 11.57 -42.69
N VAL A 347 27.77 10.97 -41.51
CA VAL A 347 27.68 9.53 -41.34
C VAL A 347 26.54 9.23 -40.38
N SER A 348 25.47 8.64 -40.91
CA SER A 348 24.37 8.10 -40.10
C SER A 348 24.73 6.69 -39.66
N MET A 349 24.67 6.43 -38.37
CA MET A 349 25.15 5.18 -37.76
C MET A 349 24.23 4.74 -36.64
N GLY A 350 24.28 3.47 -36.28
CA GLY A 350 23.54 2.91 -35.18
C GLY A 350 24.05 1.52 -34.81
N GLY A 351 23.46 0.95 -33.77
CA GLY A 351 23.83 -0.38 -33.30
C GLY A 351 23.23 -0.71 -31.95
N THR A 352 23.70 -1.83 -31.43
CA THR A 352 23.35 -2.31 -30.10
C THR A 352 24.63 -2.66 -29.34
N TYR A 353 24.70 -2.30 -28.07
CA TYR A 353 25.74 -2.78 -27.15
C TYR A 353 25.16 -3.06 -25.77
N TYR A 354 25.94 -3.73 -24.92
CA TYR A 354 25.56 -4.00 -23.54
C TYR A 354 26.50 -3.31 -22.54
N ILE A 355 25.94 -2.92 -21.40
CA ILE A 355 26.62 -2.25 -20.28
C ILE A 355 26.65 -3.12 -19.02
#